data_AF-V5GY16-F1
#
_entry.id   AF-V5GY16-F1
#
_cell.length_a   1.000
_cell.length_b   1.000
_cell.length_c   1.000
_cell.angle_alpha   90.00
_cell.angle_beta   90.00
_cell.angle_gamma   90.00
#
_symmetry.space_group_name_H-M   'P 1'
#
loop_
_entity.id
_entity.type
_entity.pdbx_description
1 polymer ?
#
loop_
_entity_poly.entity_id
_entity_poly.type
_entity_poly.pdbx_seq_one_letter_code
_entity_poly.pdbx_strand_id
1 'polypeptide(L)'
;LYLNRRQPSHTLFASLFTRLEETGNFRSNSRNGRYVQKGVQEQILERVEENPKISIHHLSAVTEIARKTVSTILHTQQLRFHFHPVQNLLDPDRPLRLTFCER
;
A
#
# COMPACT_ATOMS: atom_id res chain seq x y z
N LEU A 1 3.10 34.60 -28.13
CA LEU A 1 3.56 33.44 -28.94
C LEU A 1 3.74 32.25 -27.99
N TYR A 2 2.87 31.25 -28.05
CA TYR A 2 2.95 30.07 -27.17
C TYR A 2 3.69 28.93 -27.87
N LEU A 3 5.00 28.84 -27.65
CA LEU A 3 5.86 27.76 -28.14
C LEU A 3 5.65 26.53 -27.21
N ASN A 4 5.41 25.34 -27.78
CA ASN A 4 5.24 24.04 -27.09
C ASN A 4 3.83 23.61 -26.66
N ARG A 5 2.78 23.95 -27.41
CA ARG A 5 1.49 23.22 -27.26
C ARG A 5 1.62 21.85 -27.92
N ARG A 6 1.76 20.79 -27.11
CA ARG A 6 1.58 19.41 -27.57
C ARG A 6 0.12 19.22 -27.96
N GLN A 7 -0.16 19.24 -29.26
CA GLN A 7 -1.49 18.94 -29.77
C GLN A 7 -1.72 17.43 -29.68
N PRO A 8 -2.90 16.98 -29.19
CA PRO A 8 -3.24 15.56 -29.24
C PRO A 8 -3.27 15.09 -30.70
N SER A 9 -2.72 13.92 -30.97
CA SER A 9 -2.74 13.33 -32.30
C SER A 9 -4.14 12.83 -32.66
N HIS A 10 -4.47 12.79 -33.95
CA HIS A 10 -5.72 12.19 -34.44
C HIS A 10 -5.91 10.74 -33.94
N THR A 11 -4.82 9.99 -33.81
CA THR A 11 -4.81 8.62 -33.29
C THR A 11 -5.32 8.51 -31.85
N LEU A 12 -5.11 9.55 -31.02
CA LEU A 12 -5.64 9.60 -29.67
C LEU A 12 -7.17 9.62 -29.70
N PHE A 13 -7.77 10.47 -30.53
CA PHE A 13 -9.22 10.61 -30.64
C PHE A 13 -9.88 9.33 -31.18
N ALA A 14 -9.30 8.71 -32.21
CA ALA A 14 -9.77 7.42 -32.71
C ALA A 14 -9.75 6.35 -31.59
N SER A 15 -8.65 6.26 -30.84
CA SER A 15 -8.54 5.29 -29.74
C SER A 15 -9.50 5.54 -28.58
N LEU A 16 -9.83 6.82 -28.31
CA LEU A 16 -10.83 7.18 -27.29
C LEU A 16 -12.22 6.79 -27.75
N PHE A 17 -12.56 7.06 -29.01
CA PHE A 17 -13.86 6.73 -29.58
C PHE A 17 -14.12 5.23 -29.51
N THR A 18 -13.19 4.40 -30.00
CA THR A 18 -13.30 2.94 -29.95
C THR A 18 -13.45 2.43 -28.51
N ARG A 19 -12.68 2.97 -27.54
CA ARG A 19 -12.82 2.53 -26.14
C ARG A 19 -14.14 2.93 -25.50
N LEU A 20 -14.70 4.07 -25.88
CA LEU A 20 -16.01 4.49 -25.40
C LEU A 20 -17.11 3.55 -25.92
N GLU A 21 -17.04 3.16 -27.18
CA GLU A 21 -17.98 2.18 -27.74
C GLU A 21 -17.82 0.81 -27.09
N GLU A 22 -16.58 0.32 -26.93
CA GLU A 22 -16.32 -1.05 -26.45
C GLU A 22 -16.48 -1.21 -24.93
N THR A 23 -16.05 -0.21 -24.14
CA THR A 23 -15.93 -0.33 -22.67
C THR A 23 -16.60 0.81 -21.91
N GLY A 24 -17.08 1.86 -22.59
CA GLY A 24 -17.64 3.05 -21.94
C GLY A 24 -16.62 3.87 -21.14
N ASN A 25 -15.31 3.65 -21.31
CA ASN A 25 -14.28 4.25 -20.48
C ASN A 25 -13.24 5.03 -21.30
N PHE A 26 -12.90 6.24 -20.84
CA PHE A 26 -11.88 7.09 -21.45
C PHE A 26 -10.44 6.67 -21.12
N ARG A 27 -10.24 5.98 -19.98
CA ARG A 27 -8.89 5.61 -19.52
C ARG A 27 -8.39 4.38 -20.27
N SER A 28 -7.16 4.43 -20.77
CA SER A 28 -6.50 3.21 -21.24
C SER A 28 -6.38 2.24 -20.07
N ASN A 29 -6.65 0.96 -20.30
CA ASN A 29 -6.45 -0.10 -19.31
C ASN A 29 -4.94 -0.39 -19.15
N SER A 30 -4.19 0.61 -18.69
CA SER A 30 -2.77 0.50 -18.40
C SER A 30 -2.65 -0.26 -17.10
N ARG A 31 -2.60 -1.60 -17.19
CA ARG A 31 -2.24 -2.48 -16.08
C ARG A 31 -0.74 -2.42 -15.79
N ASN A 32 -0.11 -1.25 -15.95
CA ASN A 32 1.31 -1.05 -15.70
C ASN A 32 1.57 -0.86 -14.20
N GLY A 33 1.10 -1.81 -13.39
CA GLY A 33 1.62 -2.04 -12.06
C GLY A 33 2.46 -3.30 -12.11
N ARG A 34 3.75 -3.23 -11.76
CA ARG A 34 4.52 -4.46 -11.52
C ARG A 34 3.85 -5.19 -10.37
N TYR A 35 3.13 -6.27 -10.69
CA TYR A 35 2.56 -7.15 -9.70
C TYR A 35 3.73 -7.85 -8.99
N VAL A 36 3.81 -7.73 -7.67
CA VAL A 36 4.78 -8.52 -6.91
C VAL A 36 4.35 -9.98 -7.02
N GLN A 37 5.28 -10.89 -7.33
CA GLN A 37 4.94 -12.30 -7.50
C GLN A 37 4.25 -12.84 -6.24
N LYS A 38 3.18 -13.63 -6.42
CA LYS A 38 2.34 -14.11 -5.33
C LYS A 38 3.14 -14.87 -4.25
N GLY A 39 4.10 -15.71 -4.65
CA GLY A 39 4.94 -16.45 -3.70
C GLY A 39 5.85 -15.56 -2.85
N VAL A 40 6.35 -14.46 -3.41
CA VAL A 40 7.14 -13.45 -2.68
C VAL A 40 6.29 -12.75 -1.63
N GLN A 41 5.02 -12.50 -1.94
CA GLN A 41 4.08 -11.92 -1.00
C GLN A 41 3.72 -12.89 0.12
N GLU A 42 3.38 -14.15 -0.19
CA GLU A 42 3.05 -15.19 0.79
C GLU A 42 4.20 -15.40 1.79
N GLN A 43 5.44 -15.51 1.30
CA GLN A 43 6.63 -15.70 2.14
C GLN A 43 6.87 -14.57 3.16
N ILE A 44 6.54 -13.32 2.79
CA ILE A 44 6.63 -12.17 3.71
C ILE A 44 5.51 -12.22 4.73
N LEU A 45 4.30 -12.58 4.31
CA LEU A 45 3.12 -12.59 5.18
C LEU A 45 3.20 -13.69 6.25
N GLU A 46 3.64 -14.89 5.90
CA GLU A 46 3.86 -15.99 6.86
C GLU A 46 4.82 -15.57 7.98
N ARG A 47 5.94 -14.92 7.64
CA ARG A 47 6.92 -14.45 8.63
C ARG A 47 6.40 -13.33 9.53
N VAL A 48 5.49 -12.50 9.01
CA VAL A 48 4.86 -11.44 9.80
C VAL A 48 3.81 -12.02 10.74
N GLU A 49 3.11 -13.08 10.32
CA GLU A 49 2.16 -13.81 11.15
C GLU A 49 2.87 -14.51 12.33
N GLU A 50 4.00 -15.15 12.07
CA GLU A 50 4.83 -15.79 13.10
C GLU A 50 5.44 -14.79 14.10
N ASN A 51 5.86 -13.62 13.62
CA ASN A 51 6.41 -12.57 14.46
C ASN A 51 5.97 -11.17 14.00
N PRO A 52 4.87 -10.64 14.54
CA PRO A 52 4.34 -9.35 14.13
C PRO A 52 5.30 -8.18 14.38
N LYS A 53 6.24 -8.28 15.32
CA LYS A 53 7.17 -7.18 15.67
C LYS A 53 8.43 -7.15 14.80
N ILE A 54 8.51 -8.02 13.79
CA ILE A 54 9.69 -8.15 12.94
C ILE A 54 9.93 -6.86 12.14
N SER A 55 11.20 -6.41 12.11
CA SER A 55 11.55 -5.21 11.35
C SER A 55 11.61 -5.48 9.85
N ILE A 56 11.30 -4.47 9.03
CA ILE A 56 11.43 -4.53 7.56
C ILE A 56 12.87 -4.87 7.14
N HIS A 57 13.86 -4.36 7.89
CA HIS A 57 15.27 -4.65 7.65
C HIS A 57 15.59 -6.14 7.86
N HIS A 58 15.06 -6.73 8.94
CA HIS A 58 15.25 -8.15 9.23
C HIS A 58 14.51 -9.03 8.23
N LEU A 59 13.25 -8.72 7.90
CA LEU A 59 12.49 -9.41 6.85
C LEU A 59 13.24 -9.42 5.52
N SER A 60 13.77 -8.28 5.10
CA SER A 60 14.52 -8.15 3.86
C SER A 60 15.79 -9.00 3.85
N ALA A 61 16.49 -9.10 4.98
CA ALA A 61 17.69 -9.93 5.10
C ALA A 61 17.36 -11.43 5.05
N VAL A 62 16.29 -11.86 5.70
CA VAL A 62 15.92 -13.29 5.81
C VAL A 62 15.24 -13.80 4.53
N THR A 63 14.48 -12.95 3.84
CA THR A 63 13.76 -13.33 2.61
C THR A 63 14.53 -13.01 1.33
N GLU A 64 15.65 -12.28 1.44
CA GLU A 64 16.42 -11.72 0.31
C GLU A 64 15.59 -10.78 -0.60
N ILE A 65 14.41 -10.35 -0.14
CA ILE A 65 13.54 -9.44 -0.86
C ILE A 65 13.95 -8.00 -0.54
N ALA A 66 14.00 -7.15 -1.57
CA ALA A 66 14.32 -5.74 -1.39
C ALA A 66 13.35 -5.06 -0.39
N ARG A 67 13.90 -4.28 0.56
CA ARG A 67 13.14 -3.55 1.60
C ARG A 67 11.97 -2.74 1.04
N LYS A 68 12.13 -2.14 -0.14
CA LYS A 68 11.05 -1.38 -0.81
C LYS A 68 9.86 -2.28 -1.11
N THR A 69 10.10 -3.47 -1.66
CA THR A 69 9.07 -4.46 -1.96
C THR A 69 8.38 -4.96 -0.70
N VAL A 70 9.16 -5.28 0.35
CA VAL A 70 8.62 -5.64 1.67
C VAL A 70 7.70 -4.53 2.21
N SER A 71 8.19 -3.28 2.20
CA SER A 71 7.42 -2.13 2.67
C SER A 71 6.14 -1.90 1.85
N THR A 72 6.17 -2.13 0.54
CA THR A 72 4.99 -2.02 -0.32
C THR A 72 3.97 -3.09 0.04
N ILE A 73 4.39 -4.37 0.16
CA ILE A 73 3.50 -5.47 0.54
C ILE A 73 2.84 -5.21 1.90
N LEU A 74 3.62 -4.86 2.92
CA LEU A 74 3.08 -4.59 4.26
C LEU A 74 2.09 -3.43 4.27
N HIS A 75 2.35 -2.39 3.47
CA HIS A 75 1.43 -1.25 3.34
C HIS A 75 0.16 -1.63 2.60
N THR A 76 0.25 -2.40 1.51
CA THR A 76 -0.90 -2.90 0.75
C THR A 76 -1.80 -3.79 1.61
N GLN A 77 -1.21 -4.59 2.51
CA GLN A 77 -1.93 -5.48 3.43
C GLN A 77 -2.31 -4.82 4.76
N GLN A 78 -2.05 -3.51 4.93
CA GLN A 78 -2.33 -2.74 6.16
C GLN A 78 -1.64 -3.27 7.44
N LEU A 79 -0.61 -4.11 7.31
CA LEU A 79 0.09 -4.74 8.44
C LEU A 79 1.15 -3.85 9.09
N ARG A 80 1.40 -2.66 8.54
CA ARG A 80 2.52 -1.80 8.94
C ARG A 80 2.24 -0.92 10.17
N PHE A 81 1.02 -0.95 10.69
CA PHE A 81 0.62 -0.14 11.83
C PHE A 81 0.52 -1.02 13.08
N HIS A 82 1.63 -1.22 13.78
CA HIS A 82 1.54 -1.68 15.16
C HIS A 82 1.11 -0.51 16.01
N PHE A 83 -0.11 -0.59 16.56
CA PHE A 83 -0.54 0.30 17.61
C PHE A 83 0.41 0.11 18.79
N HIS A 84 1.33 1.05 18.99
CA HIS A 84 2.07 1.15 20.22
C HIS A 84 1.23 1.99 21.18
N PRO A 85 0.76 1.44 22.31
CA PRO A 85 0.19 2.28 23.35
C PRO A 85 1.27 3.28 23.75
N VAL A 86 1.03 4.56 23.47
CA VAL A 86 1.98 5.66 23.68
C VAL A 86 2.32 5.84 25.17
N GLN A 87 1.57 5.18 26.05
CA GLN A 87 1.75 5.19 27.48
C GLN A 87 1.91 3.75 27.96
N ASN A 88 2.94 3.52 28.79
CA ASN A 88 3.15 2.26 29.49
C ASN A 88 2.12 2.13 30.62
N LEU A 89 0.85 2.09 30.24
CA LEU A 89 -0.29 2.12 31.15
C LEU A 89 -0.21 0.92 32.07
N LEU A 90 -0.22 1.19 33.36
CA LEU A 90 -0.36 0.17 34.37
C LEU A 90 -1.84 -0.17 34.54
N ASP A 91 -2.14 -1.38 35.00
CA ASP A 91 -3.51 -1.80 35.33
C ASP A 91 -4.34 -0.77 36.13
N PRO A 92 -3.79 -0.05 37.14
CA PRO A 92 -4.51 1.00 37.85
C PRO A 92 -4.86 2.26 37.01
N ASP A 93 -4.20 2.49 35.87
CA ASP A 93 -4.46 3.69 35.05
C ASP A 93 -5.80 3.61 34.31
N ARG A 94 -6.30 2.39 34.04
CA ARG A 94 -7.56 2.18 33.33
C ARG A 94 -8.78 2.79 34.06
N PRO A 95 -9.04 2.49 35.35
CA PRO A 95 -10.17 3.11 36.06
C PRO A 95 -10.00 4.62 36.21
N LEU A 96 -8.78 5.13 36.47
CA LEU A 96 -8.52 6.57 36.60
C LEU A 96 -8.89 7.34 35.32
N ARG A 97 -8.53 6.80 34.15
CA ARG A 97 -8.86 7.41 32.86
C ARG A 97 -10.35 7.41 32.56
N LEU A 98 -11.06 6.35 32.93
CA LEU A 98 -12.52 6.29 32.78
C LEU A 98 -13.19 7.38 33.63
N THR A 99 -12.80 7.49 34.90
CA THR A 99 -13.34 8.54 35.80
C THR A 99 -13.01 9.96 35.36
N PHE A 100 -11.85 10.18 34.72
CA PHE A 100 -11.49 11.48 34.15
C PHE A 100 -12.38 11.86 32.97
N CYS A 101 -12.71 10.91 32.08
CA CYS A 101 -13.55 11.16 30.91
C CYS A 101 -15.06 11.27 31.23
N GLU A 102 -15.49 10.80 32.40
CA GLU A 102 -16.89 10.88 32.86
C GLU A 102 -17.22 12.19 33.60
N ARG A 103 -16.22 13.05 33.85
CA ARG A 103 -16.38 14.40 34.40
C ARG A 103 -16.41 15.44 33.28
#